data_AF-A0A5D2GW06-F1
#
_entry.id   AF-A0A5D2GW06-F1
#
_cell.length_a   1.000
_cell.length_b   1.000
_cell.length_c   1.000
_cell.angle_alpha   90.00
_cell.angle_beta   90.00
_cell.angle_gamma   90.00
#
_symmetry.space_group_name_H-M   'P 1'
#
loop_
_entity.id
_entity.type
_entity.pdbx_description
1 polymer ?
#
loop_
_entity_poly.entity_id
_entity_poly.type
_entity_poly.pdbx_seq_one_letter_code
_entity_poly.pdbx_strand_id
1 'polypeptide(L)'
;MIGSNKSLFNYTTCPSKESVRISDGSLTFISGLSSVVFTPNITLSSILHVPKFPVNLLSISTITKALNCKLKLFPVHLVFQDLQIGKMIDSSRLCDGLYLLN
;
A
#
# COMPACT_ATOMS: atom_id res chain seq x y z
N MET A 1 -2.40 1.45 -3.39
CA MET A 1 -2.72 0.19 -2.69
C MET A 1 -3.24 0.56 -1.30
N ILE A 2 -4.57 0.64 -1.14
CA ILE A 2 -5.34 0.27 0.06
C ILE A 2 -6.82 0.25 -0.38
N GLY A 3 -7.43 -0.93 -0.31
CA GLY A 3 -8.87 -1.12 -0.44
C GLY A 3 -9.54 -0.87 0.92
N SER A 4 -10.72 -0.28 0.88
CA SER A 4 -11.51 0.24 1.99
C SER A 4 -11.96 -0.82 3.01
N ASN A 5 -11.37 -0.80 4.22
CA ASN A 5 -12.05 -1.03 5.52
C ASN A 5 -11.09 -0.99 6.75
N LYS A 6 -9.78 -0.97 6.56
CA LYS A 6 -8.84 -0.88 7.69
C LYS A 6 -8.70 0.59 8.13
N SER A 7 -8.98 0.86 9.41
CA SER A 7 -8.88 2.22 9.97
C SER A 7 -7.44 2.70 9.91
N LEU A 8 -7.24 3.82 9.22
CA LEU A 8 -5.97 4.53 9.24
C LEU A 8 -5.83 5.26 10.57
N PHE A 9 -4.62 5.28 11.11
CA PHE A 9 -4.30 6.00 12.34
C PHE A 9 -2.92 6.66 12.22
N ASN A 10 -2.56 7.48 13.22
CA ASN A 10 -1.32 8.27 13.23
C ASN A 10 -1.15 9.15 11.98
N TYR A 11 -2.24 9.79 11.54
CA TYR A 11 -2.19 10.70 10.41
C TYR A 11 -1.31 11.91 10.73
N THR A 12 -0.29 12.12 9.91
CA THR A 12 0.61 13.28 9.99
C THR A 12 0.55 14.01 8.67
N THR A 13 0.24 15.30 8.69
CA THR A 13 0.31 16.15 7.49
C THR A 13 1.74 16.23 6.99
N CYS A 14 1.97 16.05 5.69
CA CYS A 14 3.29 16.23 5.11
C CYS A 14 3.54 17.72 4.86
N PRO A 15 4.49 18.37 5.57
CA PRO A 15 4.83 19.78 5.32
C PRO A 15 5.71 19.96 4.07
N SER A 16 6.25 18.87 3.52
CA SER A 16 7.13 18.90 2.35
C SER A 16 6.34 19.11 1.05
N LYS A 17 6.96 19.77 0.06
CA LYS A 17 6.43 19.90 -1.32
C LYS A 17 6.58 18.60 -2.12
N GLU A 18 6.65 17.45 -1.44
CA GLU A 18 6.78 16.17 -2.09
C GLU A 18 5.55 15.89 -2.94
N SER A 19 5.80 15.45 -4.16
CA SER A 19 4.77 15.13 -5.12
C SER A 19 5.03 13.76 -5.72
N VAL A 20 3.95 13.11 -6.10
CA VAL A 20 3.97 11.85 -6.82
C VAL A 20 3.36 12.06 -8.18
N ARG A 21 3.90 11.36 -9.17
CA ARG A 21 3.29 11.25 -10.49
C ARG A 21 2.37 10.03 -10.48
N ILE A 22 1.09 10.22 -10.73
CA ILE A 22 0.11 9.12 -10.73
C ILE A 22 -0.05 8.55 -12.14
N SER A 23 -0.83 7.48 -12.29
CA SER A 23 -0.96 6.71 -13.53
C SER A 23 -1.53 7.50 -14.72
N ASP A 24 -2.29 8.57 -14.47
CA ASP A 24 -2.77 9.49 -15.51
C ASP A 24 -1.69 10.47 -16.01
N GLY A 25 -0.49 10.41 -15.43
CA GLY A 25 0.65 11.26 -15.76
C GLY A 25 0.67 12.62 -15.05
N SER A 26 -0.35 12.96 -14.26
CA SER A 26 -0.41 14.19 -13.48
C SER A 26 0.48 14.14 -12.24
N LEU A 27 0.95 15.30 -11.80
CA LEU A 27 1.66 15.48 -10.53
C LEU A 27 0.70 15.98 -9.47
N THR A 28 0.79 15.38 -8.28
CA THR A 28 -0.03 15.75 -7.12
C THR A 28 0.80 15.69 -5.85
N PHE A 29 0.53 16.61 -4.93
CA PHE A 29 1.19 16.64 -3.63
C PHE A 29 0.72 15.48 -2.75
N ILE A 30 1.61 15.07 -1.85
CA ILE A 30 1.30 14.14 -0.77
C ILE A 30 0.72 14.97 0.38
N SER A 31 -0.51 14.69 0.80
CA SER A 31 -1.16 15.45 1.89
C SER A 31 -0.78 14.96 3.27
N GLY A 32 -0.41 13.69 3.39
CA GLY A 32 -0.03 13.14 4.66
C GLY A 32 0.41 11.70 4.58
N LEU A 33 0.94 11.25 5.71
CA LEU A 33 1.33 9.88 5.99
C LEU A 33 0.40 9.32 7.05
N SER A 34 0.06 8.05 6.93
CA SER A 34 -0.68 7.32 7.96
C SER A 34 -0.11 5.92 8.18
N SER A 35 -0.63 5.26 9.20
CA SER A 35 -0.39 3.85 9.49
C SER A 35 -1.68 3.05 9.39
N VAL A 36 -1.56 1.74 9.10
CA VAL A 36 -2.69 0.80 9.10
C VAL A 36 -2.28 -0.49 9.78
N VAL A 37 -3.20 -1.06 10.55
CA VAL A 37 -3.03 -2.42 11.08
C VAL A 37 -3.33 -3.38 9.94
N PHE A 38 -2.31 -4.08 9.45
CA PHE A 38 -2.45 -5.02 8.33
C PHE A 38 -2.90 -6.40 8.82
N THR A 39 -2.25 -6.90 9.88
CA THR A 39 -2.64 -8.07 10.68
C THR A 39 -2.51 -7.69 12.17
N PRO A 40 -3.03 -8.49 13.12
CA PRO A 40 -2.95 -8.16 14.55
C PRO A 40 -1.54 -7.86 15.07
N ASN A 41 -0.51 -8.41 14.42
CA ASN A 41 0.89 -8.26 14.82
C ASN A 41 1.71 -7.36 13.88
N ILE A 42 1.11 -6.84 12.80
CA ILE A 42 1.84 -6.10 11.76
C ILE A 42 1.12 -4.79 11.47
N THR A 43 1.82 -3.70 11.76
CA THR A 43 1.43 -2.35 11.37
C THR A 43 2.28 -1.89 10.20
N LEU A 44 1.64 -1.42 9.14
CA LEU A 44 2.30 -0.78 8.01
C LEU A 44 2.25 0.73 8.23
N SER A 45 3.42 1.36 8.26
CA SER A 45 3.56 2.82 8.32
C SER A 45 3.83 3.40 6.92
N SER A 46 3.85 4.73 6.84
CA SER A 46 4.17 5.47 5.62
C SER A 46 3.21 5.20 4.46
N ILE A 47 1.92 5.07 4.78
CA ILE A 47 0.85 5.06 3.79
C ILE A 47 0.62 6.48 3.31
N LEU A 48 0.77 6.71 2.01
CA LEU A 48 0.67 8.03 1.42
C LEU A 48 -0.79 8.34 1.11
N HIS A 49 -1.28 9.41 1.72
CA HIS A 49 -2.55 10.02 1.34
C HIS A 49 -2.30 11.03 0.22
N VAL A 50 -2.89 10.76 -0.94
CA VAL A 50 -2.74 11.57 -2.15
C VAL A 50 -4.13 12.03 -2.59
N PRO A 51 -4.49 13.33 -2.45
CA PRO A 51 -5.89 13.79 -2.61
C PRO A 51 -6.50 13.51 -3.97
N LYS A 52 -5.70 13.55 -5.04
CA LYS A 52 -6.16 13.27 -6.40
C LYS A 52 -6.21 11.77 -6.72
N PHE A 53 -5.91 10.91 -5.75
CA PHE A 53 -5.93 9.46 -5.93
C PHE A 53 -7.06 8.84 -5.10
N PRO A 54 -7.88 7.96 -5.68
CA PRO A 54 -9.08 7.44 -5.00
C PRO A 54 -8.76 6.50 -3.83
N VAL A 55 -7.50 6.08 -3.69
CA VAL A 55 -7.02 5.17 -2.66
C VAL A 55 -5.72 5.67 -2.06
N ASN A 56 -5.37 5.21 -0.87
CA ASN A 56 -4.03 5.47 -0.35
C ASN A 56 -2.98 4.62 -1.07
N LEU A 57 -1.75 5.12 -1.10
CA LEU A 57 -0.62 4.42 -1.69
C LEU A 57 0.23 3.77 -0.60
N LEU A 58 0.55 2.51 -0.81
CA LEU A 58 1.44 1.74 0.04
C LEU A 58 2.62 1.31 -0.82
N SER A 59 3.82 1.56 -0.34
CA SER A 59 5.04 1.13 -1.02
C SER A 59 5.17 -0.40 -0.95
N ILE A 60 5.51 -1.02 -2.09
CA ILE A 60 5.84 -2.45 -2.16
C ILE A 60 6.99 -2.79 -1.21
N SER A 61 8.02 -1.94 -1.15
CA SER A 61 9.18 -2.20 -0.29
C SER A 61 8.83 -2.18 1.20
N THR A 62 7.86 -1.35 1.59
CA THR A 62 7.38 -1.29 2.98
C THR A 62 6.69 -2.60 3.35
N ILE A 63 5.72 -3.05 2.55
CA ILE A 63 4.95 -4.27 2.86
C ILE A 63 5.81 -5.53 2.76
N THR A 64 6.72 -5.64 1.78
CA THR A 64 7.59 -6.82 1.65
C THR A 64 8.58 -6.94 2.81
N LYS A 65 9.10 -5.82 3.32
CA LYS A 65 9.97 -5.81 4.51
C LYS A 65 9.18 -6.12 5.78
N ALA A 66 8.02 -5.50 5.97
CA ALA A 66 7.19 -5.71 7.16
C ALA A 66 6.71 -7.15 7.30
N LEU A 67 6.41 -7.82 6.18
CA LEU A 67 5.96 -9.22 6.14
C LEU A 67 7.10 -10.22 5.97
N ASN A 68 8.35 -9.78 5.80
CA ASN A 68 9.46 -10.63 5.36
C ASN A 68 9.06 -11.56 4.20
N CYS A 69 8.46 -10.98 3.17
CA CYS A 69 7.83 -11.73 2.08
C CYS A 69 8.38 -11.31 0.72
N LYS A 70 8.23 -12.18 -0.28
CA LYS A 70 8.35 -11.81 -1.70
C LYS A 70 6.98 -11.61 -2.31
N LEU A 71 6.97 -10.85 -3.40
CA LEU A 71 5.76 -10.55 -4.17
C LEU A 71 5.83 -11.28 -5.50
N LYS A 72 4.76 -11.99 -5.85
CA LYS A 72 4.56 -12.60 -7.18
C LYS A 72 3.49 -11.81 -7.91
N LEU A 73 3.87 -11.22 -9.04
CA LEU A 73 2.97 -10.51 -9.94
C LEU A 73 2.35 -11.48 -10.94
N PHE A 74 1.02 -11.45 -11.03
CA PHE A 74 0.24 -12.12 -12.06
C PHE A 74 -0.59 -11.09 -12.83
N PRO A 75 -1.11 -11.42 -14.02
CA PRO A 75 -1.84 -10.46 -14.84
C PRO A 75 -3.04 -9.78 -14.15
N VAL A 76 -3.65 -10.43 -13.17
CA VAL A 76 -4.89 -9.95 -12.51
C VAL A 76 -4.81 -9.89 -10.98
N HIS A 77 -3.69 -10.29 -10.37
CA HIS A 77 -3.56 -10.35 -8.92
C HIS A 77 -2.10 -10.34 -8.47
N LEU A 78 -1.86 -10.03 -7.18
CA LEU A 78 -0.56 -10.22 -6.54
C LEU A 78 -0.68 -11.29 -5.46
N VAL A 79 0.42 -12.00 -5.22
CA VAL A 79 0.55 -12.93 -4.10
C VAL A 79 1.73 -12.52 -3.24
N PHE A 80 1.49 -12.41 -1.94
CA PHE A 80 2.52 -12.24 -0.93
C PHE A 80 2.90 -13.60 -0.38
N GLN A 81 4.16 -14.01 -0.56
CA GLN A 81 4.67 -15.30 -0.10
C GLN A 81 5.74 -15.09 0.96
N ASP A 82 5.53 -15.66 2.13
CA ASP A 82 6.48 -15.67 3.25
C ASP A 82 7.82 -16.27 2.81
N LEU A 83 8.94 -15.62 3.15
CA LEU A 83 10.28 -16.07 2.76
C LEU A 83 10.82 -17.21 3.63
N GLN A 84 10.36 -17.36 4.87
CA GLN A 84 10.83 -18.38 5.80
C GLN A 84 10.14 -19.72 5.53
N ILE A 85 8.80 -19.73 5.51
CA ILE A 85 8.01 -20.96 5.40
C ILE A 85 7.47 -21.21 3.98
N GLY A 86 7.61 -20.23 3.07
CA GLY A 86 7.15 -20.37 1.69
C GLY A 86 5.63 -20.39 1.52
N LYS A 87 4.85 -20.09 2.56
CA LYS A 87 3.38 -20.06 2.49
C LYS A 87 2.86 -18.72 1.94
N MET A 88 1.69 -18.76 1.32
CA MET A 88 0.97 -17.54 0.97
C MET A 88 0.50 -16.84 2.25
N ILE A 89 0.83 -15.56 2.37
CA ILE A 89 0.36 -14.69 3.46
C ILE A 89 -0.99 -14.10 3.08
N ASP A 90 -1.05 -13.50 1.88
CA ASP A 90 -2.23 -12.81 1.38
C ASP A 90 -2.15 -12.64 -0.15
N SER A 91 -3.24 -12.17 -0.74
CA SER A 91 -3.33 -11.82 -2.15
C SER A 91 -4.08 -10.51 -2.36
N SER A 92 -3.79 -9.82 -3.46
CA SER A 92 -4.51 -8.62 -3.86
C SER A 92 -5.16 -8.84 -5.22
N ARG A 93 -6.27 -8.16 -5.49
CA ARG A 93 -6.92 -8.17 -6.81
C ARG A 93 -6.56 -6.94 -7.61
N LEU A 94 -6.44 -7.08 -8.93
CA LEU A 94 -6.39 -5.94 -9.84
C LEU A 94 -7.81 -5.36 -10.01
N CYS A 95 -7.95 -4.06 -9.83
CA CYS A 95 -9.17 -3.28 -10.09
C CYS A 95 -8.75 -1.94 -10.69
N ASP A 96 -9.22 -1.62 -11.89
CA ASP A 96 -8.94 -0.35 -12.57
C ASP A 96 -7.45 0.02 -12.63
N GLY A 97 -6.59 -0.98 -12.93
CA GLY A 97 -5.14 -0.79 -13.01
C GLY A 97 -4.42 -0.71 -11.65
N LEU A 98 -5.14 -0.90 -10.54
CA LEU A 98 -4.59 -0.87 -9.19
C LEU A 98 -4.75 -2.21 -8.48
N TYR A 99 -3.72 -2.60 -7.74
CA TYR A 99 -3.83 -3.72 -6.83
C TYR A 99 -4.50 -3.27 -5.53
N LEU A 100 -5.58 -3.94 -5.13
CA LEU A 100 -6.30 -3.66 -3.90
C LEU A 100 -6.05 -4.78 -2.90
N LEU A 101 -5.49 -4.40 -1.76
CA LEU A 101 -5.40 -5.26 -0.57
C LEU A 101 -6.77 -5.29 0.09
N ASN A 102 -7.21 -6.50 0.50
CA ASN A 102 -8.45 -6.72 1.22
C ASN A 102 -8.29 -6.46 2.74
#